data_AF-A0A2L2ZA77-F1
#
_entry.id   AF-A0A2L2ZA77-F1
#
_cell.length_a   1.000
_cell.length_b   1.000
_cell.length_c   1.000
_cell.angle_alpha   90.00
_cell.angle_beta   90.00
_cell.angle_gamma   90.00
#
_symmetry.space_group_name_H-M   'P 1'
#
loop_
_entity.id
_entity.type
_entity.pdbx_description
1 polymer ?
#
loop_
_entity_poly.entity_id
_entity_poly.type
_entity_poly.pdbx_seq_one_letter_code
_entity_poly.pdbx_strand_id
1 'polypeptide(L)'
;MSGDKIIASTFSRNETLGLVFRLTLFGALTFYGVRWFKKTLDPTRKQQVEAQKRAERILGRIGVINVRLSEFELSVAAHIVGPSAIIISWEEVAGLEDIILDIRETVILPIHKRELFSGSM
;
A
#
# COMPACT_ATOMS: atom_id res chain seq x y z
N MET A 1 -5.16 3.64 63.27
CA MET A 1 -6.48 2.98 63.34
C MET A 1 -7.33 3.54 62.20
N SER A 2 -8.05 2.67 61.45
CA SER A 2 -8.94 3.00 60.31
C SER A 2 -8.35 2.83 58.90
N GLY A 3 -7.78 1.65 58.60
CA GLY A 3 -7.30 1.29 57.25
C GLY A 3 -7.81 -0.03 56.67
N ASP A 4 -8.29 -0.97 57.49
CA ASP A 4 -8.49 -2.37 57.05
C ASP A 4 -9.95 -2.84 57.04
N LYS A 5 -10.93 -1.93 57.05
CA LYS A 5 -12.36 -2.29 57.12
C LYS A 5 -13.14 -2.22 55.80
N ILE A 6 -12.47 -2.08 54.65
CA ILE A 6 -13.16 -2.06 53.34
C ILE A 6 -13.14 -3.43 52.63
N ILE A 7 -12.35 -4.41 53.11
CA ILE A 7 -12.17 -5.69 52.39
C ILE A 7 -12.94 -6.86 53.04
N ALA A 8 -13.68 -6.63 54.13
CA ALA A 8 -14.40 -7.68 54.85
C ALA A 8 -15.92 -7.54 54.73
N SER A 9 -16.45 -7.41 53.50
CA SER A 9 -17.87 -7.72 53.25
C SER A 9 -17.98 -9.19 52.87
N THR A 10 -18.67 -9.97 53.69
CA THR A 10 -19.03 -11.37 53.50
C THR A 10 -19.45 -11.66 52.06
N PHE A 11 -18.53 -12.21 51.26
CA PHE A 11 -18.76 -12.47 49.85
C PHE A 11 -19.66 -13.71 49.71
N SER A 12 -20.95 -13.48 49.47
CA SER A 12 -21.87 -14.57 49.14
C SER A 12 -21.51 -15.15 47.78
N ARG A 13 -21.57 -16.49 47.66
CA ARG A 13 -21.16 -17.25 46.45
C ARG A 13 -21.85 -16.73 45.17
N ASN A 14 -23.06 -16.20 45.30
CA ASN A 14 -23.85 -15.65 44.20
C ASN A 14 -23.35 -14.28 43.74
N GLU A 15 -22.83 -13.48 44.67
CA GLU A 15 -22.25 -12.18 44.37
C GLU A 15 -20.91 -12.37 43.64
N THR A 16 -20.13 -13.41 44.00
CA THR A 16 -18.80 -13.67 43.41
C THR A 16 -18.97 -14.13 41.97
N LEU A 17 -19.99 -14.96 41.75
CA LEU A 17 -20.38 -15.41 40.43
C LEU A 17 -20.84 -14.24 39.54
N GLY A 18 -21.63 -13.32 40.10
CA GLY A 18 -22.06 -12.10 39.41
C GLY A 18 -20.89 -11.17 39.06
N LEU A 19 -19.89 -11.05 39.96
CA LEU A 19 -18.69 -10.25 39.72
C LEU A 19 -17.84 -10.84 38.59
N VAL A 20 -17.60 -12.16 38.62
CA VAL A 20 -16.85 -12.87 37.57
C VAL A 20 -17.57 -12.76 36.22
N PHE A 21 -18.90 -12.93 36.20
CA PHE A 21 -19.70 -12.78 34.98
C PHE A 21 -19.64 -11.36 34.41
N ARG A 22 -19.67 -10.32 35.26
CA ARG A 22 -19.53 -8.92 34.80
C ARG A 22 -18.14 -8.65 34.24
N LEU A 23 -17.09 -9.17 34.88
CA LEU A 23 -15.72 -8.99 34.43
C LEU A 23 -15.49 -9.69 33.07
N THR A 24 -16.02 -10.90 32.89
CA THR A 24 -15.92 -11.63 31.63
C THR A 24 -16.76 -11.00 30.53
N LEU A 25 -17.98 -10.53 30.84
CA LEU A 25 -18.83 -9.82 29.88
C LEU A 25 -18.19 -8.50 29.42
N PHE A 26 -17.64 -7.71 30.35
CA PHE A 26 -16.94 -6.47 30.04
C PHE A 26 -15.64 -6.74 29.25
N GLY A 27 -14.88 -7.77 29.62
CA GLY A 27 -13.69 -8.21 28.89
C GLY A 27 -14.01 -8.68 27.47
N ALA A 28 -15.11 -9.41 27.29
CA ALA A 28 -15.56 -9.83 25.97
C ALA A 28 -16.01 -8.64 25.13
N LEU A 29 -16.86 -7.75 25.67
CA LEU A 29 -17.29 -6.55 24.97
C LEU A 29 -16.12 -5.65 24.56
N THR A 30 -15.16 -5.42 25.44
CA THR A 30 -13.96 -4.62 25.14
C THR A 30 -13.07 -5.29 24.11
N PHE A 31 -12.87 -6.61 24.18
CA PHE A 31 -12.13 -7.37 23.17
C PHE A 31 -12.78 -7.27 21.79
N TYR A 32 -14.09 -7.53 21.69
CA TYR A 32 -14.83 -7.41 20.43
C TYR A 32 -14.87 -5.96 19.93
N GLY A 33 -15.02 -4.98 20.82
CA GLY A 33 -14.99 -3.56 20.50
C GLY A 33 -13.66 -3.13 19.91
N VAL A 34 -12.53 -3.47 20.54
CA VAL A 34 -11.18 -3.17 20.03
C VAL A 34 -10.92 -3.88 18.70
N ARG A 35 -11.37 -5.14 18.56
CA ARG A 35 -11.17 -5.92 17.33
C ARG A 35 -12.04 -5.40 16.17
N TRP A 36 -13.20 -4.80 16.46
CA TRP A 36 -14.03 -4.10 15.47
C TRP A 36 -13.44 -2.72 15.13
N PHE A 37 -13.00 -1.98 16.13
CA PHE A 37 -12.37 -0.66 15.98
C PHE A 37 -11.10 -0.73 15.13
N LYS A 38 -10.22 -1.72 15.36
CA LYS A 38 -9.04 -1.94 14.49
C LYS A 38 -9.40 -2.20 13.02
N LYS A 39 -10.58 -2.75 12.73
CA LYS A 39 -11.04 -2.98 11.35
C LYS A 39 -11.64 -1.72 10.70
N THR A 40 -12.20 -0.81 11.49
CA THR A 40 -12.83 0.43 10.99
C THR A 40 -11.90 1.63 10.98
N LEU A 41 -10.86 1.64 11.82
CA LEU A 41 -9.84 2.69 11.92
C LEU A 41 -8.49 2.29 11.35
N ASP A 42 -8.51 1.56 10.24
CA ASP A 42 -7.34 1.41 9.39
C ASP A 42 -7.41 2.44 8.25
N PRO A 43 -6.92 3.68 8.45
CA PRO A 43 -6.99 4.76 7.45
C PRO A 43 -6.22 4.43 6.17
N THR A 44 -5.33 3.44 6.22
CA THR A 44 -4.41 3.04 5.15
C THR A 44 -5.10 2.25 4.03
N ARG A 45 -6.13 1.48 4.34
CA ARG A 45 -6.79 0.59 3.37
C ARG A 45 -7.44 1.32 2.19
N LYS A 46 -8.05 2.48 2.43
CA LYS A 46 -8.71 3.26 1.37
C LYS A 46 -7.69 3.80 0.37
N GLN A 47 -6.60 4.37 0.89
CA GLN A 47 -5.52 4.93 0.07
C GLN A 47 -4.83 3.83 -0.75
N GLN A 48 -4.59 2.66 -0.16
CA GLN A 48 -4.01 1.51 -0.86
C GLN A 48 -4.90 1.00 -2.00
N VAL A 49 -6.21 0.88 -1.79
CA VAL A 49 -7.14 0.44 -2.84
C VAL A 49 -7.19 1.45 -4.00
N GLU A 50 -7.12 2.75 -3.71
CA GLU A 50 -7.04 3.78 -4.75
C GLU A 50 -5.72 3.73 -5.53
N ALA A 51 -4.60 3.56 -4.84
CA ALA A 51 -3.28 3.41 -5.45
C ALA A 51 -3.25 2.17 -6.36
N GLN A 52 -3.77 1.03 -5.90
CA GLN A 52 -3.89 -0.19 -6.68
C GLN A 52 -4.75 0.03 -7.94
N LYS A 53 -5.92 0.67 -7.82
CA LYS A 53 -6.75 1.00 -8.98
C LYS A 53 -6.05 1.91 -9.98
N ARG A 54 -5.21 2.84 -9.52
CA ARG A 54 -4.41 3.70 -10.42
C ARG A 54 -3.34 2.88 -11.14
N ALA A 55 -2.62 2.02 -10.42
CA ALA A 55 -1.63 1.11 -10.99
C ALA A 55 -2.25 0.21 -12.07
N GLU A 56 -3.39 -0.42 -11.78
CA GLU A 56 -4.10 -1.28 -12.74
C GLU A 56 -4.50 -0.53 -14.01
N ARG A 57 -4.96 0.73 -13.91
CA ARG A 57 -5.28 1.56 -15.07
C ARG A 57 -4.04 1.89 -15.90
N ILE A 58 -2.93 2.23 -15.26
CA ILE A 58 -1.67 2.57 -15.94
C ILE A 58 -1.12 1.33 -16.65
N LEU A 59 -1.05 0.19 -15.97
CA LEU A 59 -0.62 -1.08 -16.54
C LEU A 59 -1.49 -1.51 -17.73
N GLY A 60 -2.81 -1.35 -17.59
CA GLY A 60 -3.76 -1.58 -18.69
C GLY A 60 -3.52 -0.67 -19.90
N ARG A 61 -3.17 0.61 -19.69
CA ARG A 61 -2.83 1.54 -20.78
C ARG A 61 -1.51 1.21 -21.46
N ILE A 62 -0.55 0.63 -20.74
CA ILE A 62 0.76 0.23 -21.28
C ILE A 62 0.67 -1.13 -21.99
N GLY A 63 -0.42 -1.88 -21.80
CA GLY A 63 -0.59 -3.22 -22.39
C GLY A 63 0.10 -4.33 -21.61
N VAL A 64 0.53 -4.06 -20.36
CA VAL A 64 1.10 -5.07 -19.47
C VAL A 64 -0.03 -5.82 -18.80
N ILE A 65 -0.43 -6.93 -19.43
CA ILE A 65 -1.47 -7.84 -18.93
C ILE A 65 -0.83 -9.05 -18.24
N ASN A 66 -1.49 -9.55 -17.20
CA ASN A 66 -1.17 -10.82 -16.54
C ASN A 66 0.18 -10.88 -15.77
N VAL A 67 0.64 -9.75 -15.21
CA VAL A 67 1.79 -9.74 -14.30
C VAL A 67 1.32 -9.77 -12.85
N ARG A 68 1.88 -10.69 -12.06
CA ARG A 68 1.65 -10.74 -10.61
C ARG A 68 2.57 -9.74 -9.94
N LEU A 69 2.02 -8.64 -9.43
CA LEU A 69 2.75 -7.61 -8.72
C LEU A 69 2.45 -7.70 -7.22
N SER A 70 3.49 -7.51 -6.41
CA SER A 70 3.36 -7.31 -4.97
C SER A 70 2.73 -5.94 -4.67
N GLU A 71 2.29 -5.74 -3.42
CA GLU A 71 1.72 -4.46 -2.97
C GLU A 71 2.70 -3.28 -3.18
N PHE A 72 3.98 -3.51 -2.91
CA PHE A 72 5.01 -2.49 -3.12
C PHE A 72 5.19 -2.17 -4.61
N GLU A 73 5.25 -3.19 -5.47
CA GLU A 73 5.39 -2.99 -6.91
C GLU A 73 4.15 -2.33 -7.52
N LEU A 74 2.95 -2.58 -7.00
CA LEU A 74 1.73 -1.85 -7.39
C LEU A 74 1.83 -0.37 -7.03
N SER A 75 2.37 -0.05 -5.84
CA SER A 75 2.62 1.35 -5.45
C SER A 75 3.61 2.02 -6.39
N VAL A 76 4.69 1.33 -6.79
CA VAL A 76 5.63 1.83 -7.80
C VAL A 76 4.95 1.97 -9.16
N ALA A 77 4.16 0.99 -9.57
CA ALA A 77 3.46 0.98 -10.86
C ALA A 77 2.45 2.13 -10.99
N ALA A 78 1.87 2.60 -9.89
CA ALA A 78 1.00 3.76 -9.87
C ALA A 78 1.70 5.07 -10.31
N HIS A 79 3.03 5.11 -10.28
CA HIS A 79 3.84 6.27 -10.68
C HIS A 79 4.48 6.13 -12.07
N ILE A 80 4.23 5.03 -12.79
CA ILE A 80 4.77 4.84 -14.13
C ILE A 80 4.10 5.83 -15.10
N VAL A 81 4.92 6.54 -15.88
CA VAL A 81 4.46 7.44 -16.94
C VAL A 81 4.61 6.73 -18.28
N GLY A 82 3.49 6.54 -18.97
CA GLY A 82 3.49 5.94 -20.31
C GLY A 82 3.86 6.96 -21.41
N PRO A 83 4.33 6.51 -22.59
CA PRO A 83 4.71 7.40 -23.68
C PRO A 83 3.60 8.35 -24.14
N SER A 84 2.34 7.91 -24.11
CA SER A 84 1.18 8.73 -24.51
C SER A 84 0.89 9.91 -23.59
N ALA A 85 1.47 9.95 -22.39
CA ALA A 85 1.36 11.09 -21.48
C ALA A 85 2.45 12.15 -21.72
N ILE A 86 3.49 11.83 -22.48
CA ILE A 86 4.58 12.75 -22.82
C ILE A 86 4.14 13.50 -24.09
N ILE A 87 3.97 14.81 -23.95
CA ILE A 87 3.42 15.66 -25.03
C ILE A 87 4.48 16.21 -25.99
N ILE A 88 5.76 16.06 -25.66
CA ILE A 88 6.86 16.61 -26.45
C ILE A 88 7.49 15.54 -27.35
N SER A 89 7.90 15.94 -28.56
CA SER A 89 8.71 15.10 -29.44
C SER A 89 10.14 15.62 -29.59
N TRP A 90 11.04 14.81 -30.13
CA TRP A 90 12.43 15.19 -30.34
C TRP A 90 12.59 16.34 -31.34
N GLU A 91 11.66 16.45 -32.29
CA GLU A 91 11.64 17.49 -33.32
C GLU A 91 11.24 18.86 -32.76
N GLU A 92 10.64 18.89 -31.57
CA GLU A 92 10.27 20.11 -30.86
C GLU A 92 11.41 20.66 -29.98
N VAL A 93 12.52 19.93 -29.85
CA VAL A 93 13.70 20.35 -29.10
C VAL A 93 14.73 20.97 -30.05
N ALA A 94 14.80 22.30 -30.09
CA ALA A 94 15.70 23.02 -30.99
C ALA A 94 17.10 23.28 -30.39
N GLY A 95 18.13 23.22 -31.24
CA GLY A 95 19.49 23.66 -30.91
C GLY A 95 20.33 22.64 -30.12
N LEU A 96 19.85 21.41 -30.01
CA LEU A 96 20.51 20.30 -29.31
C LEU A 96 20.63 19.06 -30.22
N GLU A 97 20.68 19.25 -31.54
CA GLU A 97 20.63 18.15 -32.52
C GLU A 97 21.76 17.14 -32.32
N ASP A 98 22.98 17.61 -32.03
CA ASP A 98 24.13 16.76 -31.74
C ASP A 98 23.90 15.89 -30.49
N ILE A 99 23.31 16.46 -29.44
CA ILE A 99 23.01 15.75 -28.19
C ILE A 99 21.85 14.77 -28.39
N ILE A 100 20.82 15.16 -29.15
CA ILE A 100 19.69 14.30 -29.49
C ILE A 100 20.20 13.08 -30.27
N LEU A 101 21.13 13.28 -31.21
CA LEU A 101 21.75 12.19 -31.96
C LEU A 101 22.53 11.26 -31.04
N ASP A 102 23.37 11.81 -30.16
CA ASP A 102 24.18 11.03 -29.22
C ASP A 102 23.30 10.19 -28.26
N ILE A 103 22.22 10.77 -27.72
CA ILE A 103 21.25 10.04 -26.88
C ILE A 103 20.52 8.96 -27.68
N ARG A 104 20.16 9.25 -28.94
CA ARG A 104 19.48 8.27 -29.81
C ARG A 104 20.35 7.04 -30.04
N GLU A 105 21.65 7.21 -30.28
CA GLU A 105 22.57 6.12 -30.57
C GLU A 105 23.03 5.37 -29.31
N THR A 106 23.34 6.09 -28.23
CA THR A 106 23.96 5.50 -27.03
C THR A 106 22.95 4.98 -26.01
N VAL A 107 21.75 5.57 -25.92
CA VAL A 107 20.75 5.24 -24.88
C VAL A 107 19.51 4.61 -25.49
N ILE A 108 18.90 5.24 -26.49
CA ILE A 108 17.58 4.83 -27.01
C ILE A 108 17.72 3.55 -27.84
N LEU A 109 18.67 3.51 -28.77
CA LEU A 109 18.86 2.40 -29.70
C LEU A 109 19.15 1.06 -28.98
N PRO A 110 20.04 0.99 -27.98
CA PRO A 110 20.30 -0.27 -27.27
C PRO A 110 19.09 -0.78 -26.48
N ILE A 111 18.25 0.11 -25.96
CA ILE A 111 17.04 -0.27 -25.21
C ILE A 111 15.95 -0.77 -26.17
N HIS A 112 15.82 -0.14 -27.35
CA HIS A 112 14.78 -0.47 -28.31
C HIS A 112 15.10 -1.71 -29.17
N LYS A 113 16.39 -1.95 -29.45
CA LYS A 113 16.89 -3.05 -30.28
C LYS A 113 17.84 -3.95 -29.51
N ARG A 114 17.41 -4.41 -28.33
CA ARG A 114 18.26 -5.17 -27.39
C ARG A 114 18.93 -6.39 -28.05
N GLU A 115 18.25 -7.01 -29.00
CA GLU A 115 18.73 -8.15 -29.79
C GLU A 115 19.97 -7.84 -30.64
N LEU A 116 20.14 -6.59 -31.07
CA LEU A 116 21.32 -6.17 -31.83
C LEU A 116 22.55 -5.98 -30.94
N PHE A 117 22.36 -5.81 -29.62
CA PHE A 117 23.42 -5.48 -28.67
C PHE A 117 23.66 -6.58 -27.62
N SER A 118 22.95 -7.71 -27.68
CA SER A 118 23.08 -8.80 -26.70
C SER A 118 24.41 -9.57 -26.74
N GLY A 119 25.28 -9.28 -27.73
CA GLY A 119 26.59 -9.93 -27.90
C GLY A 119 27.78 -8.97 -27.87
N SER A 120 27.58 -7.70 -27.48
CA SER A 120 28.63 -6.67 -27.50
C SER A 120 28.92 -6.06 -26.12
N MET A 121 28.47 -6.72 -25.05
CA MET A 121 28.85 -6.44 -23.66
C MET A 121 29.72 -7.56 -23.10
#